data_AF-A0A2G0E6T0-F1
#
_entry.id   AF-A0A2G0E6T0-F1
#
_cell.length_a   1.000
_cell.length_b   1.000
_cell.length_c   1.000
_cell.angle_alpha   90.00
_cell.angle_beta   90.00
_cell.angle_gamma   90.00
#
_symmetry.space_group_name_H-M   'P 1'
#
loop_
_entity.id
_entity.type
_entity.pdbx_description
1 polymer ?
#
loop_
_entity_poly.entity_id
_entity_poly.type
_entity_poly.pdbx_seq_one_letter_code
_entity_poly.pdbx_strand_id
1 'polypeptide(L)' 'MLKKERLLTIVEMVNKKGILTVNEIINQLDVSDMTVRRDLDELEK' A
#
# COMPACT_ATOMS: atom_id res chain seq x y z
N MET A 1 0.30 3.94 11.81
CA MET A 1 -0.41 4.84 10.87
C MET A 1 -1.89 4.48 10.80
N LEU A 2 -2.76 5.44 10.49
CA LEU A 2 -4.18 5.15 10.27
C LEU A 2 -4.39 4.43 8.93
N LYS A 3 -5.47 3.66 8.83
CA LYS A 3 -5.80 2.90 7.61
C LYS A 3 -5.94 3.82 6.38
N LYS A 4 -6.70 4.92 6.52
CA LYS A 4 -6.92 5.88 5.43
C LYS A 4 -5.62 6.51 4.93
N GLU A 5 -4.74 6.90 5.85
CA GLU A 5 -3.42 7.42 5.50
C GLU A 5 -2.62 6.39 4.70
N ARG A 6 -2.66 5.12 5.10
CA ARG A 6 -1.95 4.03 4.43
C ARG A 6 -2.42 3.81 3.00
N LEU A 7 -3.73 3.79 2.79
CA LEU A 7 -4.33 3.66 1.46
C LEU A 7 -3.90 4.83 0.55
N LEU A 8 -3.96 6.06 1.06
CA LEU A 8 -3.49 7.24 0.32
C LEU A 8 -2.00 7.15 -0.02
N THR A 9 -1.16 6.71 0.91
CA THR A 9 0.28 6.53 0.64
C THR A 9 0.52 5.48 -0.45
N ILE A 10 -0.18 4.34 -0.42
CA ILE A 10 -0.06 3.31 -1.47
C ILE A 10 -0.43 3.87 -2.86
N VAL A 11 -1.53 4.63 -2.94
CA VAL A 11 -1.97 5.31 -4.17
C VAL A 11 -0.93 6.33 -4.65
N GLU A 12 -0.38 7.14 -3.75
CA GLU A 12 0.68 8.09 -4.12
C GLU A 12 1.95 7.39 -4.61
N MET A 13 2.34 6.28 -3.99
CA MET A 13 3.51 5.52 -4.39
C MET A 13 3.34 4.96 -5.82
N VAL A 14 2.17 4.40 -6.16
CA VAL A 14 1.94 3.84 -7.51
C VAL A 14 1.82 4.96 -8.54
N ASN A 15 1.18 6.09 -8.21
CA ASN A 15 1.12 7.25 -9.10
C ASN A 15 2.51 7.82 -9.41
N LYS A 16 3.47 7.72 -8.48
CA LYS A 16 4.86 8.19 -8.68
C LYS A 16 5.72 7.20 -9.46
N LYS A 17 5.60 5.90 -9.20
CA LYS A 17 6.47 4.86 -9.79
C LYS A 17 5.86 4.12 -10.99
N GLY A 18 4.55 4.25 -11.21
CA GLY A 18 3.79 3.50 -12.20
C GLY A 18 3.46 2.07 -11.78
N ILE A 19 4.44 1.34 -11.23
CA ILE A 19 4.27 -0.03 -10.72
C ILE A 19 5.01 -0.20 -9.39
N LEU A 20 4.45 -1.06 -8.54
CA LEU A 20 5.00 -1.41 -7.23
C LEU A 20 4.86 -2.90 -6.97
N THR A 21 5.79 -3.43 -6.20
CA THR A 21 5.68 -4.75 -5.58
C THR A 21 5.12 -4.64 -4.16
N VAL A 22 4.48 -5.72 -3.68
CA VAL A 22 4.01 -5.82 -2.28
C VAL A 22 5.17 -5.61 -1.29
N ASN A 23 6.36 -6.14 -1.59
CA ASN A 23 7.54 -5.99 -0.75
C ASN A 23 8.00 -4.53 -0.61
N GLU A 24 7.89 -3.71 -1.66
CA GLU A 24 8.19 -2.29 -1.57
C GLU A 24 7.23 -1.57 -0.62
N ILE A 25 5.94 -1.94 -0.65
CA ILE A 25 4.93 -1.37 0.22
C ILE A 25 5.19 -1.78 1.68
N ILE A 26 5.50 -3.07 1.92
CA ILE A 26 5.89 -3.58 3.24
C ILE A 26 7.08 -2.80 3.80
N ASN A 27 8.15 -2.67 3.02
CA ASN A 27 9.37 -1.99 3.47
C ASN A 27 9.15 -0.49 3.71
N GLN A 28 8.28 0.16 2.93
CA GLN A 28 8.00 1.58 3.05
C GLN A 28 7.07 1.92 4.21
N LEU A 29 6.10 1.05 4.49
CA LEU A 29 5.03 1.32 5.45
C LEU A 29 5.21 0.58 6.78
N ASP A 30 6.21 -0.30 6.87
CA ASP A 30 6.52 -1.15 8.03
C ASP A 30 5.29 -1.92 8.54
N VAL A 31 4.64 -2.63 7.61
CA VAL A 31 3.44 -3.44 7.89
C VAL A 31 3.60 -4.86 7.37
N SER A 32 2.84 -5.78 7.94
CA SER A 32 2.84 -7.17 7.47
C SER A 32 2.30 -7.29 6.05
N ASP A 33 2.75 -8.32 5.34
CA ASP A 33 2.23 -8.69 4.02
C ASP A 33 0.69 -8.79 4.02
N MET A 34 0.11 -9.48 5.01
CA MET A 34 -1.35 -9.63 5.13
C MET A 34 -2.07 -8.27 5.24
N THR A 35 -1.43 -7.27 5.85
CA THR A 35 -1.98 -5.92 5.93
C THR A 35 -1.99 -5.26 4.55
N VAL A 36 -0.88 -5.34 3.82
CA VAL A 36 -0.79 -4.78 2.45
C VAL A 36 -1.80 -5.44 1.53
N ARG A 37 -1.95 -6.77 1.54
CA ARG A 37 -2.93 -7.46 0.70
C ARG A 37 -4.35 -6.98 0.96
N ARG A 38 -4.74 -6.87 2.24
CA ARG A 38 -6.06 -6.35 2.61
C ARG A 38 -6.28 -4.90 2.16
N ASP A 39 -5.25 -4.08 2.19
CA ASP A 39 -5.33 -2.69 1.72
C ASP A 39 -5.48 -2.62 0.19
N LEU A 40 -4.78 -3.49 -0.54
CA LEU A 40 -4.93 -3.60 -2.00
C LEU A 40 -6.34 -4.11 -2.38
N ASP A 41 -6.86 -5.12 -1.67
CA ASP A 41 -8.22 -5.62 -1.85
C ASP A 41 -9.29 -4.53 -1.60
N GLU A 42 -8.98 -3.55 -0.76
CA GLU A 42 -9.87 -2.42 -0.50
C GLU A 42 -9.77 -1.32 -1.55
N LEU A 43 -8.59 -1.10 -2.13
CA LEU A 43 -8.38 -0.15 -3.22
C LEU A 43 -8.95 -0.65 -4.56
N GLU A 44 -9.17 -1.95 -4.72
CA GLU A 44 -9.79 -2.53 -5.93
C GLU A 44 -11.31 -2.25 -6.01
N LYS A 45 -11.96 -1.88 -4.90
CA LYS A 45 -13.40 -1.61 -4.84
C LYS A 45 -13.76 -0.21 -5.32
#